data_AF-K1UHJ0-F1
#
_entry.id   AF-K1UHJ0-F1
#
_cell.length_a   1.000
_cell.length_b   1.000
_cell.length_c   1.000
_cell.angle_alpha   90.00
_cell.angle_beta   90.00
_cell.angle_gamma   90.00
#
_symmetry.space_group_name_H-M   'P 1'
#
loop_
_entity.id
_entity.type
_entity.pdbx_description
1 polymer ?
#
loop_
_entity_poly.entity_id
_entity_poly.type
_entity_poly.pdbx_seq_one_letter_code
_entity_poly.pdbx_strand_id
1 'polypeptide(L)' 'MPSDNKLKVSEVKKELSENLTSFMIPEFFVKMKQIPLNVNGKPDVSKLPVVMKAGAL' A
#
# COMPACT_ATOMS: atom_id res chain seq x y z
N MET A 1 9.87 24.65 -0.15
CA MET A 1 9.32 23.80 0.94
C MET A 1 8.76 22.56 0.26
N PRO A 2 9.22 21.33 0.57
CA PRO A 2 8.58 20.15 0.03
C PRO A 2 7.16 20.14 0.60
N SER A 3 6.17 20.36 -0.27
CA SER A 3 4.76 20.34 0.08
C SER A 3 4.44 19.01 0.74
N ASP A 4 4.05 19.05 2.01
CA ASP A 4 3.51 17.93 2.80
C ASP A 4 2.19 17.46 2.17
N ASN A 5 2.27 16.87 0.98
CA ASN A 5 1.12 16.33 0.29
C ASN A 5 0.76 15.04 1.03
N LYS A 6 -0.15 15.16 2.00
CA LYS A 6 -0.69 14.04 2.78
C LYS A 6 -1.55 13.19 1.85
N LEU A 7 -0.91 12.33 1.05
CA LEU A 7 -1.58 11.31 0.24
C LEU A 7 -2.58 10.54 1.11
N LYS A 8 -3.87 10.60 0.73
CA LYS A 8 -4.95 9.88 1.40
C LYS A 8 -5.26 8.60 0.65
N VAL A 9 -5.53 7.52 1.39
CA VAL A 9 -5.94 6.23 0.80
C VAL A 9 -7.20 6.39 -0.06
N SER A 10 -8.09 7.33 0.27
CA SER A 10 -9.29 7.63 -0.53
C SER A 10 -8.98 8.13 -1.94
N GLU A 11 -7.92 8.93 -2.10
CA GLU A 11 -7.50 9.47 -3.40
C GLU A 11 -6.93 8.35 -4.26
N VAL A 12 -6.09 7.49 -3.67
CA VAL A 12 -5.56 6.29 -4.34
C VAL A 12 -6.69 5.36 -4.77
N LYS A 13 -7.67 5.09 -3.91
CA LYS A 13 -8.82 4.25 -4.26
C LYS A 13 -9.65 4.84 -5.40
N LYS A 14 -9.85 6.17 -5.41
CA LYS A 14 -10.57 6.87 -6.49
C LYS A 14 -9.86 6.68 -7.83
N GLU A 15 -8.55 6.95 -7.88
CA GLU A 15 -7.76 6.82 -9.10
C GLU A 15 -7.74 5.37 -9.62
N LEU A 16 -7.61 4.39 -8.73
CA LEU A 16 -7.71 2.97 -9.11
C LEU A 16 -9.10 2.62 -9.66
N SER A 17 -10.18 3.13 -9.06
CA SER A 17 -11.56 2.85 -9.50
C SER A 17 -11.91 3.43 -10.87
N GLU A 18 -11.19 4.46 -11.32
CA GLU A 18 -11.37 5.04 -12.65
C GLU A 18 -10.77 4.17 -13.76
N ASN A 19 -9.83 3.27 -13.41
CA ASN A 19 -9.04 2.51 -14.37
C ASN A 19 -9.16 0.98 -14.20
N LEU A 20 -9.66 0.51 -13.05
CA LEU A 20 -9.70 -0.90 -12.68
C LEU A 20 -11.12 -1.32 -12.23
N THR A 21 -11.41 -2.61 -12.36
CA THR A 21 -12.60 -3.21 -11.79
C THR A 21 -12.51 -3.26 -10.25
N SER A 22 -13.67 -3.26 -9.58
CA SER A 22 -13.73 -3.21 -8.11
C SER A 22 -12.95 -4.32 -7.40
N PHE A 23 -12.88 -5.53 -7.97
CA PHE A 23 -12.15 -6.65 -7.38
C PHE A 23 -10.62 -6.52 -7.47
N MET A 24 -10.11 -5.63 -8.33
CA MET A 24 -8.67 -5.33 -8.43
C MET A 24 -8.23 -4.25 -7.44
N ILE A 25 -9.17 -3.57 -6.79
CA ILE A 25 -8.86 -2.52 -5.82
C ILE A 25 -8.53 -3.18 -4.47
N PRO A 26 -7.33 -2.97 -3.91
CA PRO A 26 -6.96 -3.56 -2.63
C PRO A 26 -7.88 -3.13 -1.49
N GLU A 27 -8.14 -4.06 -0.56
CA GLU A 27 -8.89 -3.74 0.66
C GLU A 27 -8.04 -2.92 1.64
N PHE A 28 -6.76 -3.27 1.75
CA PHE A 28 -5.81 -2.70 2.70
C PHE A 28 -4.68 -1.94 2.00
N PHE A 29 -4.32 -0.80 2.58
CA PHE A 29 -3.20 0.02 2.13
C PHE A 29 -2.33 0.34 3.34
N VAL A 30 -1.03 0.12 3.22
CA VAL A 30 -0.06 0.44 4.28
C VAL A 30 0.86 1.55 3.79
N LYS A 31 0.82 2.70 4.49
CA LYS A 31 1.73 3.80 4.19
C LYS A 31 3.11 3.51 4.76
N MET A 32 4.12 3.54 3.91
CA MET A 32 5.51 3.28 4.27
C MET A 32 6.38 4.43 3.79
N LYS A 33 7.45 4.74 4.53
CA LYS A 33 8.45 5.74 4.10
C LYS A 33 9.26 5.25 2.89
N GLN A 34 9.53 3.94 2.83
CA GLN A 34 10.26 3.28 1.75
C GLN A 34 9.91 1.79 1.71
N ILE A 35 10.11 1.14 0.56
CA ILE A 35 10.00 -0.31 0.41
C ILE A 35 11.27 -0.95 1.00
N PRO A 36 11.17 -1.92 1.93
CA PRO A 36 12.34 -2.63 2.45
C PRO A 36 12.94 -3.49 1.34
N LEU A 37 14.25 -3.41 1.19
CA LEU A 37 14.98 -4.18 0.19
C LEU A 37 15.88 -5.21 0.88
N ASN A 38 16.13 -6.32 0.20
CA ASN A 38 17.15 -7.29 0.58
C ASN A 38 18.54 -6.83 0.11
N VAL A 39 19.57 -7.63 0.40
CA VAL A 39 20.97 -7.33 0.06
C VAL A 39 21.21 -7.14 -1.45
N ASN A 40 20.33 -7.66 -2.29
CA ASN A 40 20.40 -7.54 -3.75
C ASN A 40 19.52 -6.39 -4.29
N GLY A 41 18.95 -5.56 -3.42
CA GLY A 41 18.10 -4.43 -3.81
C GLY A 41 16.69 -4.82 -4.26
N LYS A 42 16.25 -6.08 -4.09
CA LYS A 42 14.88 -6.51 -4.39
C LYS A 42 13.98 -6.34 -3.15
N PRO A 43 12.66 -6.14 -3.30
CA PRO A 43 11.74 -6.09 -2.16
C PRO A 43 11.92 -7.29 -1.23
N ASP A 44 12.08 -7.02 0.05
CA ASP A 44 12.17 -8.02 1.11
C ASP A 44 10.78 -8.25 1.69
N VAL A 45 10.06 -9.22 1.13
CA VAL A 45 8.67 -9.54 1.51
C VAL A 45 8.54 -9.87 2.99
N SER A 46 9.57 -10.46 3.60
CA SER A 46 9.58 -10.81 5.03
C SER A 46 9.59 -9.59 5.97
N LYS A 47 10.04 -8.44 5.46
CA LYS A 47 10.10 -7.17 6.19
C LYS A 47 8.92 -6.25 5.86
N LEU A 48 8.03 -6.66 4.97
CA LEU A 48 6.81 -5.91 4.72
C LEU A 48 5.87 -6.03 5.92
N PRO A 49 5.10 -4.98 6.24
CA PRO A 49 4.09 -5.04 7.29
C PRO A 49 3.06 -6.12 7.00
N VAL A 50 2.76 -6.96 8.00
CA VAL A 50 1.68 -7.93 7.92
C VAL A 50 0.35 -7.20 8.07
N VAL A 51 -0.55 -7.37 7.09
CA VAL A 51 -1.95 -6.93 7.19
C VAL A 51 -2.80 -8.14 7.57
N MET A 52 -3.46 -8.09 8.74
CA MET A 52 -4.41 -9.12 9.16
C MET A 52 -5.82 -8.54 9.18
N LYS A 53 -6.80 -9.30 8.65
CA LYS A 53 -8.21 -9.05 8.93
C LYS A 53 -8.49 -9.46 10.37
N ALA A 54 -9.04 -8.55 11.19
CA ALA A 54 -9.58 -8.93 12.49
C ALA A 54 -10.71 -9.95 12.26
N GLY A 55 -10.50 -11.20 12.68
CA GLY A 55 -11.49 -12.29 12.57
C GLY A 55 -11.10 -13.47 11.67
N ALA A 56 -9.88 -13.53 11.11
CA ALA A 56 -9.36 -14.75 10.49
C ALA A 56 -8.65 -15.60 11.56
N LEU A 57 -9.40 -16.52 12.18
CA LEU A 57 -8.90 -17.66 12.95
C LEU A 57 -9.28 -18.94 12.20
#